data_AF-A0A3R6Y5H2-F1
#
_entry.id   AF-A0A3R6Y5H2-F1
#
_cell.length_a   1.000
_cell.length_b   1.000
_cell.length_c   1.000
_cell.angle_alpha   90.00
_cell.angle_beta   90.00
_cell.angle_gamma   90.00
#
_symmetry.space_group_name_H-M   'P 1'
#
loop_
_entity.id
_entity.type
_entity.pdbx_description
1 polymer ?
#
loop_
_entity_poly.entity_id
_entity_poly.type
_entity_poly.pdbx_seq_one_letter_code
_entity_poly.pdbx_strand_id
1 'polypeptide(L)'
;MPAHHGAISEVARIFDRNRHTIAEIWKHANVSIGVDGQPGHEIVGQHISSLKKNRVGRKQKYSDLPDRIRAIPPQRRTTLRYIAHAIGVPASALKDYYKCGRMVKYYSLIKPKLTDANKVARAKWAMDFVRPDSNFQFADMYDYVHVDETWFHATKIKSRMCLLPGEDPPHRSTQSKRFIKKVVFLSAVARPRWDDDKAEWFDGKIGTWHFTQVVSATRSSRNRPAGKQQLRSINVTRTVYKKVLIEHVIPAILIFVYSKLVKTVFLFNFCTFTTKVNVM
;
A
#
# COMPACT_ATOMS: atom_id res chain seq x y z
N MET A 1 -38.60 42.23 -6.28
CA MET A 1 -38.89 43.16 -7.40
C MET A 1 -39.47 42.36 -8.57
N PRO A 2 -40.73 42.59 -8.99
CA PRO A 2 -41.27 41.93 -10.19
C PRO A 2 -40.51 42.39 -11.44
N ALA A 3 -40.17 41.47 -12.34
CA ALA A 3 -39.47 41.81 -13.57
C ALA A 3 -40.35 42.72 -14.46
N HIS A 4 -39.78 43.81 -15.00
CA HIS A 4 -40.48 44.73 -15.91
C HIS A 4 -41.12 43.98 -17.09
N HIS A 5 -42.30 44.43 -17.52
CA HIS A 5 -43.04 43.81 -18.62
C HIS A 5 -42.19 43.78 -19.89
N GLY A 6 -41.81 42.57 -20.36
CA GLY A 6 -40.94 42.36 -21.52
C GLY A 6 -39.51 41.92 -21.22
N ALA A 7 -39.03 42.06 -19.97
CA ALA A 7 -37.65 41.73 -19.60
C ALA A 7 -37.28 40.26 -19.86
N ILE A 8 -38.21 39.33 -19.60
CA ILE A 8 -37.99 37.89 -19.88
C ILE A 8 -37.84 37.62 -21.39
N SER A 9 -38.56 38.35 -22.24
CA SER A 9 -38.48 38.22 -23.69
C SER A 9 -37.16 38.78 -24.24
N GLU A 10 -36.67 39.87 -23.64
CA GLU A 10 -35.38 40.47 -23.99
C GLU A 10 -34.21 39.56 -23.60
N VAL A 11 -34.22 39.03 -22.37
CA VAL A 11 -33.24 38.04 -21.91
C VAL A 11 -33.28 36.77 -22.76
N ALA A 12 -34.47 36.31 -23.16
CA ALA A 12 -34.63 35.18 -24.07
C ALA A 12 -33.97 35.43 -25.43
N ARG A 13 -34.04 36.65 -25.97
CA ARG A 13 -33.36 37.04 -27.20
C ARG A 13 -31.84 37.13 -27.04
N ILE A 14 -31.36 37.65 -25.91
CA ILE A 14 -29.92 37.75 -25.60
C ILE A 14 -29.27 36.37 -25.53
N PHE A 15 -29.92 35.40 -24.89
CA PHE A 15 -29.37 34.05 -24.71
C PHE A 15 -29.80 33.05 -25.80
N ASP A 16 -30.58 33.49 -26.80
CA ASP A 16 -31.16 32.65 -27.86
C ASP A 16 -31.84 31.38 -27.31
N ARG A 17 -32.76 31.59 -26.37
CA ARG A 17 -33.54 30.52 -25.71
C ARG A 17 -35.01 30.88 -25.68
N ASN A 18 -35.85 29.86 -25.55
CA ASN A 18 -37.29 30.06 -25.45
C ASN A 18 -37.63 30.90 -24.19
N ARG A 19 -38.50 31.90 -24.35
CA ARG A 19 -39.03 32.74 -23.26
C ARG A 19 -39.55 31.91 -22.08
N HIS A 20 -40.18 30.76 -22.35
CA HIS A 20 -40.66 29.85 -21.31
C HIS A 20 -39.52 29.27 -20.46
N THR A 21 -38.39 28.90 -21.08
CA THR A 21 -37.20 28.39 -20.36
C THR A 21 -36.61 29.45 -19.44
N ILE A 22 -36.50 30.69 -19.91
CA ILE A 22 -36.00 31.82 -19.09
C ILE A 22 -36.97 32.12 -17.94
N ALA A 23 -38.28 32.07 -18.19
CA ALA A 23 -39.29 32.26 -17.15
C ALA A 23 -39.23 31.17 -16.07
N GLU A 24 -39.02 29.91 -16.44
CA GLU A 24 -38.87 28.79 -15.49
C GLU A 24 -37.60 28.92 -14.64
N ILE A 25 -36.47 29.27 -15.27
CA ILE A 25 -35.21 29.52 -14.56
C ILE A 25 -35.40 30.67 -13.55
N TRP A 26 -36.05 31.76 -13.96
CA TRP A 26 -36.34 32.91 -13.11
C TRP A 26 -37.28 32.56 -11.95
N LYS A 27 -38.32 31.75 -12.18
CA LYS A 27 -39.19 31.22 -11.12
C LYS A 27 -38.43 30.34 -10.15
N HIS A 28 -37.51 29.50 -10.64
CA HIS A 28 -36.71 28.61 -9.81
C HIS A 28 -35.66 29.38 -8.97
N ALA A 29 -35.11 30.48 -9.51
CA ALA A 29 -34.18 31.35 -8.82
C ALA A 29 -34.83 32.17 -7.70
N ASN A 30 -36.10 32.58 -7.89
CA ASN A 30 -36.84 33.41 -6.95
C ASN A 30 -37.66 32.54 -5.99
N VAL A 31 -37.07 32.19 -4.85
CA VAL A 31 -37.77 31.55 -3.73
C VAL A 31 -37.89 32.55 -2.58
N SER A 32 -39.11 32.74 -2.07
CA SER A 32 -39.40 33.56 -0.88
C SER A 32 -39.29 32.69 0.37
N ILE A 33 -38.55 33.14 1.41
CA ILE A 33 -38.62 32.50 2.74
C ILE A 33 -39.81 33.13 3.47
N GLY A 34 -40.90 32.39 3.57
CA GLY A 34 -41.97 32.69 4.51
C GLY A 34 -41.79 31.86 5.78
N VAL A 35 -41.83 32.49 6.95
CA VAL A 35 -42.17 31.77 8.19
C VAL A 35 -43.70 31.58 8.13
N ASP A 36 -44.16 30.34 8.29
CA ASP A 36 -45.57 29.98 8.42
C ASP A 36 -46.52 30.47 7.30
N GLY A 37 -46.14 30.21 6.04
CA GLY A 37 -47.08 30.27 4.93
C GLY A 37 -47.47 31.68 4.45
N GLN A 38 -46.82 32.74 4.92
CA GLN A 38 -46.93 34.08 4.32
C GLN A 38 -45.65 34.48 3.56
N PRO A 39 -45.75 35.13 2.39
CA PRO A 39 -44.60 35.46 1.57
C PRO A 39 -43.74 36.55 2.24
N GLY A 40 -42.59 36.17 2.82
CA GLY A 40 -41.60 37.10 3.33
C GLY A 40 -40.93 37.91 2.21
N HIS A 41 -40.60 39.17 2.53
CA HIS A 41 -40.06 40.18 1.59
C HIS A 41 -38.57 39.98 1.24
N GLU A 42 -37.96 38.86 1.63
CA GLU A 42 -36.55 38.57 1.36
C GLU A 42 -36.40 37.48 0.29
N ILE A 43 -35.91 37.89 -0.88
CA ILE A 43 -35.66 37.02 -2.03
C ILE A 43 -34.22 36.52 -1.92
N VAL A 44 -34.04 35.23 -1.64
CA VAL A 44 -32.72 34.60 -1.64
C VAL A 44 -32.56 33.80 -2.93
N GLY A 45 -31.57 34.17 -3.76
CA GLY A 45 -31.25 33.43 -4.97
C GLY A 45 -30.75 32.03 -4.65
N GLN A 46 -31.53 30.99 -4.95
CA GLN A 46 -31.08 29.60 -4.82
C GLN A 46 -30.17 29.19 -5.99
N HIS A 47 -29.31 28.19 -5.75
CA HIS A 47 -28.42 27.62 -6.75
C HIS A 47 -29.21 26.96 -7.89
N ILE A 48 -29.23 27.58 -9.07
CA ILE A 48 -30.03 27.19 -10.25
C ILE A 48 -29.37 26.07 -11.07
N SER A 49 -28.73 25.10 -10.42
CA SER A 49 -28.20 23.94 -11.16
C SER A 49 -29.32 23.08 -11.73
N SER A 50 -29.02 22.38 -12.83
CA SER A 50 -29.98 21.49 -13.49
C SER A 50 -30.60 20.48 -12.52
N LEU A 51 -31.93 20.53 -12.37
CA LEU A 51 -32.73 19.55 -11.62
C LEU A 51 -32.74 18.16 -12.28
N LYS A 52 -32.13 18.03 -13.47
CA LYS A 52 -31.93 16.73 -14.13
C LYS A 52 -30.91 15.88 -13.39
N LYS A 53 -29.96 16.48 -12.65
CA LYS A 53 -28.97 15.76 -11.85
C LYS A 53 -29.71 14.82 -10.88
N ASN A 54 -29.40 13.52 -10.93
CA ASN A 54 -30.08 12.42 -10.22
C ASN A 54 -31.47 12.00 -10.74
N ARG A 55 -32.11 12.76 -11.65
CA ARG A 55 -33.39 12.38 -12.28
C ARG A 55 -33.23 11.70 -13.65
N VAL A 56 -32.04 11.81 -14.23
CA VAL A 56 -31.71 11.21 -15.53
C VAL A 56 -30.80 10.00 -15.38
N GLY A 57 -30.90 9.07 -16.34
CA GLY A 57 -30.12 7.84 -16.37
C GLY A 57 -30.94 6.59 -16.07
N ARG A 58 -30.33 5.43 -16.33
CA ARG A 58 -30.98 4.13 -16.14
C ARG A 58 -31.13 3.83 -14.64
N LYS A 59 -32.36 3.61 -14.19
CA LYS A 59 -32.64 3.16 -12.82
C LYS A 59 -32.07 1.76 -12.59
N GLN A 60 -31.60 1.50 -11.37
CA GLN A 60 -31.11 0.18 -10.98
C GLN A 60 -32.26 -0.84 -11.04
N LYS A 61 -32.07 -1.94 -11.78
CA LYS A 61 -33.10 -2.95 -12.00
C LYS A 61 -33.43 -3.76 -10.74
N TYR A 62 -32.45 -4.00 -9.89
CA TYR A 62 -32.56 -4.86 -8.70
C TYR A 62 -32.19 -4.05 -7.46
N SER A 63 -33.18 -3.62 -6.67
CA SER A 63 -32.95 -2.87 -5.42
C SER A 63 -32.46 -3.77 -4.26
N ASP A 64 -32.78 -5.06 -4.34
CA ASP A 64 -32.55 -6.14 -3.36
C ASP A 64 -31.16 -6.81 -3.43
N LEU A 65 -30.29 -6.37 -4.35
CA LEU A 65 -28.94 -6.93 -4.51
C LEU A 65 -28.10 -6.95 -3.23
N PRO A 66 -28.07 -5.89 -2.39
CA PRO A 66 -27.29 -5.91 -1.15
C PRO A 66 -27.66 -7.09 -0.24
N ASP A 67 -28.95 -7.36 -0.10
CA ASP A 67 -29.46 -8.38 0.82
C ASP A 67 -29.22 -9.79 0.27
N ARG A 68 -29.43 -9.99 -1.04
CA ARG A 68 -29.09 -11.24 -1.74
C ARG A 68 -27.60 -11.57 -1.67
N ILE A 69 -26.74 -10.56 -1.83
CA ILE A 69 -25.29 -10.75 -1.69
C ILE A 69 -24.94 -11.04 -0.23
N ARG A 70 -25.60 -10.39 0.74
CA ARG A 70 -25.35 -10.61 2.17
C ARG A 70 -25.72 -12.03 2.62
N ALA A 71 -26.78 -12.61 2.05
CA ALA A 71 -27.20 -13.98 2.32
C ALA A 71 -26.14 -15.04 1.97
N ILE A 72 -25.25 -14.76 1.02
CA ILE A 72 -24.13 -15.65 0.68
C ILE A 72 -22.98 -15.40 1.68
N PRO A 73 -22.41 -16.41 2.35
CA PRO A 73 -21.25 -16.21 3.21
C PRO A 73 -20.05 -15.61 2.45
N PRO A 74 -19.27 -14.67 3.04
CA PRO A 74 -18.12 -14.05 2.36
C PRO A 74 -17.12 -15.04 1.75
N GLN A 75 -16.93 -16.20 2.37
CA GLN A 75 -16.04 -17.28 1.91
C GLN A 75 -16.43 -17.83 0.53
N ARG A 76 -17.72 -17.75 0.18
CA ARG A 76 -18.26 -18.20 -1.11
C ARG A 76 -18.33 -17.08 -2.15
N ARG A 77 -18.13 -15.82 -1.78
CA ARG A 77 -18.19 -14.64 -2.68
C ARG A 77 -16.90 -14.47 -3.50
N THR A 78 -16.52 -15.49 -4.27
CA THR A 78 -15.21 -15.53 -4.97
C THR A 78 -15.18 -14.66 -6.23
N THR A 79 -16.01 -14.99 -7.22
CA THR A 79 -16.06 -14.30 -8.51
C THR A 79 -17.42 -13.65 -8.73
N LEU A 80 -17.44 -12.56 -9.49
CA LEU A 80 -18.70 -11.88 -9.86
C LEU A 80 -19.65 -12.85 -10.58
N ARG A 81 -19.12 -13.76 -11.41
CA ARG A 81 -19.94 -14.76 -12.10
C ARG A 81 -20.61 -15.73 -11.13
N TYR A 82 -19.86 -16.24 -10.15
CA TYR A 82 -20.41 -17.14 -9.14
C TYR A 82 -21.47 -16.45 -8.29
N ILE A 83 -21.19 -15.23 -7.81
CA ILE A 83 -22.15 -14.46 -7.00
C ILE A 83 -23.42 -14.21 -7.82
N ALA A 84 -23.29 -13.82 -9.09
CA ALA A 84 -24.43 -13.57 -9.97
C ALA A 84 -25.29 -14.82 -10.17
N HIS A 85 -24.67 -16.00 -10.37
CA HIS A 85 -25.37 -17.27 -10.42
C HIS A 85 -26.09 -17.59 -9.10
N ALA A 86 -25.39 -17.45 -7.97
CA ALA A 86 -25.92 -17.77 -6.65
C ALA A 86 -27.10 -16.86 -6.24
N ILE A 87 -27.07 -15.58 -6.62
CA ILE A 87 -28.19 -14.68 -6.37
C ILE A 87 -29.27 -14.77 -7.44
N GLY A 88 -29.02 -15.35 -8.62
CA GLY A 88 -29.98 -15.44 -9.72
C GLY A 88 -30.11 -14.15 -10.54
N VAL A 89 -28.99 -13.50 -10.88
CA VAL A 89 -28.96 -12.34 -11.81
C VAL A 89 -27.94 -12.53 -12.93
N PRO A 90 -28.08 -11.81 -14.06
CA PRO A 90 -27.06 -11.80 -15.09
C PRO A 90 -25.72 -11.29 -14.55
N ALA A 91 -24.61 -11.92 -14.95
CA ALA A 91 -23.27 -11.51 -14.54
C ALA A 91 -22.93 -10.06 -14.96
N SER A 92 -23.53 -9.57 -16.05
CA SER A 92 -23.43 -8.18 -16.50
C SER A 92 -24.00 -7.20 -15.47
N ALA A 93 -25.16 -7.50 -14.89
CA ALA A 93 -25.80 -6.65 -13.88
C ALA A 93 -24.91 -6.50 -12.63
N LEU A 94 -24.28 -7.59 -12.19
CA LEU A 94 -23.36 -7.53 -11.04
C LEU A 94 -22.02 -6.87 -11.39
N LYS A 95 -21.56 -6.97 -12.64
CA LYS A 95 -20.37 -6.24 -13.13
C LYS A 95 -20.61 -4.73 -13.15
N ASP A 96 -21.79 -4.28 -13.57
CA ASP A 96 -22.17 -2.86 -13.51
C ASP A 96 -22.28 -2.40 -12.07
N TYR A 97 -22.89 -3.20 -11.20
CA TYR A 97 -22.96 -2.94 -9.76
C TYR A 97 -21.57 -2.74 -9.12
N TYR A 98 -20.59 -3.55 -9.51
CA TYR A 98 -19.18 -3.39 -9.12
C TYR A 98 -18.55 -2.11 -9.69
N LYS A 99 -18.74 -1.81 -10.99
CA LYS A 99 -18.20 -0.60 -11.64
C LYS A 99 -18.75 0.70 -11.03
N CYS A 100 -20.00 0.69 -10.57
CA CYS A 100 -20.61 1.81 -9.87
C CYS A 100 -20.11 1.98 -8.42
N GLY A 101 -19.14 1.18 -7.97
CA GLY A 101 -18.55 1.29 -6.63
C GLY A 101 -19.44 0.75 -5.50
N ARG A 102 -20.57 0.10 -5.82
CA ARG A 102 -21.50 -0.46 -4.82
C ARG A 102 -21.06 -1.82 -4.26
N MET A 103 -19.96 -2.37 -4.79
CA MET A 103 -19.31 -3.58 -4.31
C MET A 103 -17.80 -3.47 -4.54
N VAL A 104 -17.01 -3.98 -3.60
CA VAL A 104 -15.55 -3.94 -3.65
C VAL A 104 -14.98 -5.35 -3.61
N LYS A 105 -13.84 -5.56 -4.29
CA LYS A 105 -13.05 -6.78 -4.17
C LYS A 105 -12.03 -6.60 -3.05
N TYR A 106 -12.04 -7.50 -2.09
CA TYR A 106 -11.06 -7.55 -1.02
C TYR A 106 -10.19 -8.79 -1.18
N TYR A 107 -8.89 -8.65 -0.91
CA TYR A 107 -7.96 -9.77 -0.86
C TYR A 107 -7.55 -9.97 0.60
N SER A 108 -8.04 -11.03 1.22
CA SER A 108 -7.54 -11.46 2.53
C SER A 108 -6.21 -12.19 2.33
N LEU A 109 -5.13 -11.65 2.87
CA LEU A 109 -3.86 -12.35 2.95
C LEU A 109 -3.84 -13.21 4.21
N ILE A 110 -3.37 -14.45 4.08
CA ILE A 110 -3.12 -15.31 5.23
C ILE A 110 -1.97 -14.69 6.03
N LYS A 111 -2.25 -14.29 7.27
CA LYS A 111 -1.25 -13.83 8.22
C LYS A 111 -0.91 -14.99 9.16
N PRO A 112 0.35 -15.09 9.63
CA PRO A 112 0.71 -16.09 10.64
C PRO A 112 -0.15 -15.90 11.90
N LYS A 113 -0.61 -17.02 12.47
CA LYS A 113 -1.41 -17.01 13.70
C LYS A 113 -0.50 -16.64 14.88
N LEU A 114 -0.76 -15.50 15.51
CA LEU A 114 -0.09 -15.12 16.76
C LEU A 114 -0.80 -15.81 17.94
N THR A 115 -0.05 -16.58 18.72
CA THR A 115 -0.51 -17.09 20.03
C THR A 115 -0.67 -15.92 21.00
N ASP A 116 -1.47 -16.09 22.05
CA ASP A 116 -1.65 -15.03 23.05
C ASP A 116 -0.35 -14.70 23.78
N ALA A 117 0.49 -15.71 24.04
CA ALA A 117 1.86 -15.50 24.54
C ALA A 117 2.69 -14.60 23.60
N ASN A 118 2.63 -14.81 22.28
CA ASN A 118 3.33 -13.97 21.32
C ASN A 118 2.80 -12.53 21.31
N LYS A 119 1.49 -12.33 21.49
CA LYS A 119 0.89 -10.99 21.57
C LYS A 119 1.39 -10.25 22.82
N VAL A 120 1.37 -10.90 23.98
CA VAL A 120 1.87 -10.33 25.24
C VAL A 120 3.35 -10.00 25.14
N ALA A 121 4.17 -10.92 24.61
CA ALA A 121 5.60 -10.68 24.42
C ALA A 121 5.88 -9.48 23.50
N ARG A 122 5.14 -9.35 22.39
CA ARG A 122 5.27 -8.21 21.47
C ARG A 122 4.80 -6.89 22.09
N ALA A 123 3.70 -6.92 22.84
CA ALA A 123 3.20 -5.73 23.53
C ALA A 123 4.19 -5.26 24.60
N LYS A 124 4.70 -6.20 25.42
CA LYS A 124 5.74 -5.90 26.42
C LYS A 124 6.98 -5.31 25.76
N TRP A 125 7.49 -5.95 24.71
CA TRP A 125 8.65 -5.45 23.97
C TRP A 125 8.42 -4.04 23.45
N ALA A 126 7.24 -3.73 22.89
CA ALA A 126 6.93 -2.38 22.42
C ALA A 126 6.83 -1.35 23.55
N MET A 127 6.26 -1.74 24.69
CA MET A 127 6.16 -0.88 25.89
C MET A 127 7.53 -0.58 26.49
N ASP A 128 8.50 -1.49 26.40
CA ASP A 128 9.87 -1.24 26.87
C ASP A 128 10.57 -0.10 26.10
N PHE A 129 10.09 0.25 24.90
CA PHE A 129 10.56 1.41 24.13
C PHE A 129 9.76 2.69 24.39
N VAL A 130 8.73 2.67 25.24
CA VAL A 130 7.97 3.87 25.59
C VAL A 130 8.56 4.44 26.87
N ARG A 131 9.14 5.65 26.80
CA ARG A 131 9.72 6.32 27.96
C ARG A 131 8.57 6.90 28.82
N PRO A 132 8.36 6.39 30.05
CA PRO A 132 7.24 6.83 30.89
C PRO A 132 7.38 8.29 31.33
N ASP A 133 8.63 8.75 31.50
CA ASP A 133 8.94 10.07 32.07
C ASP A 133 8.80 11.23 31.06
N SER A 134 8.72 10.91 29.76
CA SER A 134 8.71 11.89 28.67
C SER A 134 7.41 11.83 27.88
N ASN A 135 6.26 11.94 28.55
CA ASN A 135 4.94 12.04 27.91
C ASN A 135 4.61 10.86 26.97
N PHE A 136 5.03 9.63 27.33
CA PHE A 136 4.88 8.43 26.49
C PHE A 136 5.53 8.52 25.10
N GLN A 137 6.61 9.30 24.97
CA GLN A 137 7.41 9.31 23.76
C GLN A 137 8.16 7.98 23.58
N PHE A 138 8.33 7.55 22.33
CA PHE A 138 9.18 6.41 22.00
C PHE A 138 10.65 6.76 22.21
N ALA A 139 11.44 5.78 22.65
CA ALA A 139 12.87 5.85 22.71
C ALA A 139 13.43 6.16 21.31
N ASP A 140 14.50 6.94 21.29
CA ASP A 140 15.16 7.40 20.08
C ASP A 140 15.87 6.29 19.29
N MET A 141 16.21 5.17 19.92
CA MET A 141 16.86 4.02 19.30
C MET A 141 18.17 4.36 18.56
N TYR A 142 18.89 5.42 18.96
CA TYR A 142 20.16 5.79 18.33
C TYR A 142 21.27 4.76 18.57
N ASP A 143 21.12 3.94 19.61
CA ASP A 143 22.05 2.86 19.98
C ASP A 143 21.67 1.50 19.37
N TYR A 144 20.64 1.47 18.52
CA TYR A 144 20.16 0.24 17.89
C TYR A 144 20.61 0.13 16.43
N VAL A 145 21.15 -1.03 16.10
CA VAL A 145 21.39 -1.45 14.72
C VAL A 145 20.43 -2.59 14.40
N HIS A 146 19.59 -2.37 13.40
CA HIS A 146 18.69 -3.38 12.87
C HIS A 146 19.42 -4.22 11.83
N VAL A 147 19.37 -5.53 12.02
CA VAL A 147 19.97 -6.50 11.11
C VAL A 147 18.87 -7.40 10.59
N ASP A 148 18.76 -7.54 9.27
CA ASP A 148 17.74 -8.38 8.64
C ASP A 148 18.28 -9.11 7.41
N GLU A 149 17.65 -10.25 7.11
CA GLU A 149 17.98 -11.12 5.98
C GLU A 149 16.90 -11.02 4.92
N THR A 150 17.29 -10.70 3.70
CA THR A 150 16.35 -10.62 2.57
C THR A 150 16.84 -11.41 1.37
N TRP A 151 15.91 -12.10 0.71
CA TRP A 151 16.16 -12.79 -0.56
C TRP A 151 16.00 -11.81 -1.73
N PHE A 152 17.05 -11.62 -2.51
CA PHE A 152 17.00 -10.89 -3.77
C PHE A 152 16.90 -11.87 -4.94
N HIS A 153 15.87 -11.68 -5.75
CA HIS A 153 15.69 -12.43 -6.98
C HIS A 153 16.45 -11.75 -8.13
N ALA A 154 17.24 -12.52 -8.88
CA ALA A 154 17.95 -12.03 -10.05
C ALA A 154 17.01 -11.47 -11.13
N THR A 155 15.74 -11.88 -11.12
CA THR A 155 14.74 -11.34 -12.05
C THR A 155 13.38 -11.22 -11.37
N LYS A 156 12.70 -10.08 -11.55
CA LYS A 156 11.35 -9.84 -11.01
C LYS A 156 10.33 -10.75 -11.69
N ILE A 157 9.47 -11.41 -10.91
CA ILE A 157 8.41 -12.27 -11.41
C ILE A 157 7.41 -11.47 -12.25
N LYS A 158 7.04 -10.28 -11.77
CA LYS A 158 6.23 -9.30 -12.50
C LYS A 158 7.09 -8.06 -12.70
N SER A 159 7.32 -7.66 -13.95
CA SER A 159 7.98 -6.40 -14.28
C SER A 159 6.98 -5.52 -15.02
N ARG A 160 6.90 -4.25 -14.64
CA ARG A 160 6.16 -3.25 -15.42
C ARG A 160 7.14 -2.73 -16.49
N MET A 161 6.69 -2.69 -17.74
CA MET A 161 7.44 -2.21 -18.89
C MET A 161 6.56 -1.18 -19.59
N CYS A 162 7.11 -0.02 -19.89
CA CYS A 162 6.47 0.95 -20.77
C CYS A 162 6.93 0.62 -22.18
N LEU A 163 5.97 0.41 -23.08
CA LEU A 163 6.21 0.06 -24.49
C LEU A 163 5.61 1.17 -25.36
N LEU A 164 6.27 1.49 -26.46
CA LEU A 164 5.76 2.43 -27.46
C LEU A 164 4.66 1.76 -28.31
N PRO A 165 3.77 2.54 -28.95
CA PRO A 165 2.79 2.00 -29.88
C PRO A 165 3.48 1.22 -31.02
N GLY A 166 3.15 -0.07 -31.17
CA GLY A 166 3.75 -0.95 -32.17
C GLY A 166 4.90 -1.83 -31.66
N GLU A 167 5.34 -1.67 -30.42
CA GLU A 167 6.34 -2.56 -29.82
C GLU A 167 5.70 -3.83 -29.24
N ASP A 168 6.24 -4.98 -29.64
CA ASP A 168 5.86 -6.25 -29.04
C ASP A 168 6.51 -6.41 -27.64
N PRO A 169 5.72 -6.80 -26.62
CA PRO A 169 6.26 -7.00 -25.28
C PRO A 169 7.33 -8.11 -25.29
N PRO A 170 8.49 -7.90 -24.64
CA PRO A 170 9.54 -8.90 -24.64
C PRO A 170 9.06 -10.19 -23.95
N HIS A 171 9.17 -11.31 -24.66
CA HIS A 171 8.78 -12.61 -24.12
C HIS A 171 9.73 -13.04 -23.00
N ARG A 172 9.18 -13.30 -21.81
CA ARG A 172 9.93 -13.76 -20.64
C ARG A 172 9.35 -15.07 -20.12
N SER A 173 10.03 -16.18 -20.37
CA SER A 173 9.62 -17.51 -19.91
C SER A 173 10.65 -18.15 -18.97
N THR A 174 10.15 -18.93 -18.02
CA THR A 174 10.93 -19.84 -17.17
C THR A 174 10.04 -21.02 -16.82
N GLN A 175 10.62 -22.21 -16.67
CA GLN A 175 9.86 -23.42 -16.37
C GLN A 175 9.15 -23.34 -15.00
N SER A 176 9.75 -22.68 -14.02
CA SER A 176 9.15 -22.47 -12.69
C SER A 176 9.77 -21.26 -11.99
N LYS A 177 8.95 -20.55 -11.19
CA LYS A 177 9.42 -19.46 -10.33
C LYS A 177 10.50 -19.91 -9.33
N ARG A 178 10.50 -21.21 -8.97
CA ARG A 178 11.49 -21.80 -8.06
C ARG A 178 12.91 -21.81 -8.66
N PHE A 179 13.03 -21.80 -9.98
CA PHE A 179 14.33 -21.81 -10.68
C PHE A 179 14.93 -20.41 -10.89
N ILE A 180 14.21 -19.34 -10.52
CA ILE A 180 14.76 -17.99 -10.54
C ILE A 180 15.88 -17.93 -9.50
N LYS A 181 17.10 -17.62 -9.96
CA LYS A 181 18.26 -17.45 -9.08
C LYS A 181 17.95 -16.43 -8.00
N LYS A 182 18.20 -16.79 -6.75
CA LYS A 182 18.02 -15.94 -5.59
C LYS A 182 19.25 -15.98 -4.70
N VAL A 183 19.59 -14.83 -4.14
CA VAL A 183 20.73 -14.63 -3.24
C VAL A 183 20.20 -14.04 -1.93
N VAL A 184 20.68 -14.54 -0.80
CA VAL A 184 20.38 -13.93 0.51
C VAL A 184 21.38 -12.82 0.75
N PHE A 185 20.88 -11.68 1.18
CA PHE A 185 21.68 -10.57 1.68
C PHE A 185 21.33 -10.33 3.15
N LEU A 186 22.36 -10.03 3.93
CA LEU A 186 22.29 -9.53 5.29
C LEU A 186 22.55 -8.04 5.23
N SER A 187 21.64 -7.21 5.74
CA SER A 187 21.83 -5.77 5.78
C SER A 187 21.76 -5.28 7.21
N ALA A 188 22.66 -4.37 7.58
CA ALA A 188 22.66 -3.67 8.86
C ALA A 188 22.33 -2.20 8.64
N VAL A 189 21.34 -1.70 9.36
CA VAL A 189 20.83 -0.33 9.25
C VAL A 189 20.62 0.24 10.65
N ALA A 190 21.20 1.41 10.91
CA ALA A 190 20.94 2.23 12.08
C ALA A 190 19.95 3.35 11.74
N ARG A 191 19.49 4.07 12.76
CA ARG A 191 18.61 5.23 12.55
C ARG A 191 19.34 6.34 11.78
N PRO A 192 18.73 6.90 10.72
CA PRO A 192 19.27 8.09 10.04
C PRO A 192 19.45 9.24 11.03
N ARG A 193 20.60 9.92 10.97
CA ARG A 193 20.94 11.03 11.86
C ARG A 193 21.91 12.00 11.21
N TRP A 194 21.92 13.24 11.68
CA TRP A 194 22.93 14.21 11.28
C TRP A 194 24.32 13.74 11.73
N ASP A 195 25.32 13.94 10.88
CA ASP A 195 26.72 13.61 11.12
C ASP A 195 27.54 14.91 11.18
N ASP A 196 27.89 15.36 12.39
CA ASP A 196 28.59 16.63 12.59
C ASP A 196 29.99 16.62 11.98
N ASP A 197 30.69 15.49 12.00
CA ASP A 197 32.06 15.36 11.45
C ASP A 197 32.11 15.55 9.93
N LYS A 198 31.02 15.19 9.26
CA LYS A 198 30.90 15.24 7.80
C LYS A 198 29.97 16.36 7.31
N ALA A 199 29.31 17.05 8.23
CA ALA A 199 28.23 18.01 7.95
C ALA A 199 27.18 17.46 6.95
N GLU A 200 26.80 16.18 7.09
CA GLU A 200 25.86 15.52 6.19
C GLU A 200 24.84 14.65 6.95
N TRP A 201 23.71 14.33 6.31
CA TRP A 201 22.75 13.38 6.86
C TRP A 201 23.20 11.94 6.58
N PHE A 202 23.47 11.18 7.64
CA PHE A 202 23.69 9.75 7.53
C PHE A 202 22.37 9.04 7.22
N ASP A 203 22.36 8.25 6.14
CA ASP A 203 21.17 7.58 5.61
C ASP A 203 20.77 6.30 6.38
N GLY A 204 21.51 5.98 7.45
CA GLY A 204 21.27 4.82 8.29
C GLY A 204 21.97 3.55 7.80
N LYS A 205 22.52 3.49 6.59
CA LYS A 205 23.06 2.25 6.03
C LYS A 205 24.47 1.98 6.55
N ILE A 206 24.65 0.87 7.26
CA ILE A 206 25.98 0.45 7.74
C ILE A 206 26.64 -0.46 6.71
N GLY A 207 25.90 -1.42 6.19
CA GLY A 207 26.47 -2.39 5.25
C GLY A 207 25.46 -3.40 4.73
N THR A 208 25.86 -4.10 3.68
CA THR A 208 25.08 -5.20 3.08
C THR A 208 26.04 -6.27 2.58
N TRP A 209 25.84 -7.50 3.07
CA TRP A 209 26.70 -8.64 2.80
C TRP A 209 25.91 -9.77 2.16
N HIS A 210 26.47 -10.44 1.16
CA HIS A 210 25.79 -11.52 0.45
C HIS A 210 26.25 -12.90 0.90
N PHE A 211 25.32 -13.85 0.96
CA PHE A 211 25.65 -15.26 1.18
C PHE A 211 25.90 -15.97 -0.15
N THR A 212 27.09 -15.76 -0.72
CA THR A 212 27.50 -16.42 -1.97
C THR A 212 28.89 -17.05 -1.86
N GLN A 213 29.11 -18.12 -2.62
CA GLN A 213 30.40 -18.77 -2.79
C GLN A 213 30.69 -18.92 -4.27
N VAL A 214 31.95 -18.71 -4.65
CA VAL A 214 32.45 -19.07 -5.97
C VAL A 214 32.74 -20.58 -5.96
N VAL A 215 31.99 -21.34 -6.76
CA VAL A 215 32.14 -22.79 -6.89
C VAL A 215 32.42 -23.12 -8.36
N SER A 216 33.38 -24.01 -8.62
CA SER A 216 33.63 -24.51 -9.96
C SER A 216 32.50 -25.44 -10.41
N ALA A 217 32.07 -25.30 -11.67
CA ALA A 217 31.01 -26.14 -12.21
C ALA A 217 31.46 -27.61 -12.31
N THR A 218 30.86 -28.49 -11.50
CA THR A 218 31.20 -29.93 -11.49
C THR A 218 30.86 -30.66 -12.79
N ARG A 219 29.81 -30.23 -13.50
CA ARG A 219 29.33 -30.86 -14.74
C ARG A 219 29.21 -29.82 -15.84
N SER A 220 29.54 -30.23 -17.05
CA SER A 220 29.20 -29.48 -18.26
C SER A 220 27.68 -29.47 -18.44
N SER A 221 27.18 -28.38 -19.00
CA SER A 221 25.79 -28.24 -19.41
C SER A 221 25.75 -27.37 -20.65
N ARG A 222 24.61 -27.36 -21.36
CA ARG A 222 24.44 -26.58 -22.59
C ARG A 222 24.89 -25.12 -22.48
N ASN A 223 24.74 -24.50 -21.31
CA ASN A 223 25.04 -23.09 -21.09
C ASN A 223 26.36 -22.84 -20.33
N ARG A 224 27.13 -23.88 -19.97
CA ARG A 224 28.42 -23.73 -19.27
C ARG A 224 29.29 -25.01 -19.32
N PRO A 225 30.59 -24.91 -19.64
CA PRO A 225 31.53 -26.02 -19.52
C PRO A 225 31.81 -26.35 -18.03
N ALA A 226 32.29 -27.57 -17.79
CA ALA A 226 32.82 -27.96 -16.48
C ALA A 226 34.03 -27.09 -16.11
N GLY A 227 34.27 -26.85 -14.83
CA GLY A 227 35.36 -26.01 -14.33
C GLY A 227 35.07 -24.50 -14.32
N LYS A 228 34.07 -24.02 -15.07
CA LYS A 228 33.72 -22.59 -15.06
C LYS A 228 33.32 -22.13 -13.64
N GLN A 229 33.98 -21.07 -13.14
CA GLN A 229 33.65 -20.47 -11.86
C GLN A 229 32.23 -19.89 -11.88
N GLN A 230 31.45 -20.19 -10.84
CA GLN A 230 30.09 -19.72 -10.70
C GLN A 230 29.82 -19.23 -9.27
N LEU A 231 29.28 -18.03 -9.14
CA LEU A 231 28.64 -17.57 -7.92
C LEU A 231 27.36 -18.36 -7.64
N ARG A 232 27.34 -19.07 -6.53
CA ARG A 232 26.18 -19.81 -6.02
C ARG A 232 25.77 -19.26 -4.67
N SER A 233 24.46 -19.18 -4.43
CA SER A 233 23.96 -18.86 -3.10
C SER A 233 24.19 -20.03 -2.15
N ILE A 234 24.62 -19.70 -0.94
CA ILE A 234 24.86 -20.64 0.14
C ILE A 234 23.57 -20.76 0.95
N ASN A 235 23.28 -21.95 1.49
CA ASN A 235 22.23 -22.09 2.49
C ASN A 235 22.67 -21.43 3.81
N VAL A 236 21.87 -20.50 4.31
CA VAL A 236 22.18 -19.73 5.53
C VAL A 236 21.91 -20.61 6.75
N THR A 237 22.95 -21.31 7.19
CA THR A 237 22.94 -22.07 8.44
C THR A 237 23.46 -21.20 9.58
N ARG A 238 23.19 -21.61 10.83
CA ARG A 238 23.63 -20.88 12.03
C ARG A 238 25.14 -20.58 12.04
N THR A 239 25.96 -21.53 11.55
CA THR A 239 27.42 -21.38 11.53
C THR A 239 27.87 -20.35 10.49
N VAL A 240 27.33 -20.42 9.28
CA VAL A 240 27.59 -19.44 8.20
C VAL A 240 27.14 -18.06 8.63
N TYR A 241 25.96 -17.97 9.24
CA TYR A 241 25.42 -16.70 9.73
C TYR A 241 26.29 -16.09 10.83
N LYS A 242 26.64 -16.88 11.86
CA LYS A 242 27.52 -16.45 12.94
C LYS A 242 28.87 -15.97 12.42
N LYS A 243 29.43 -16.68 11.42
CA LYS A 243 30.69 -16.30 10.77
C LYS A 243 30.59 -14.90 10.15
N VAL A 244 29.55 -14.64 9.35
CA VAL A 244 29.33 -13.33 8.72
C VAL A 244 29.13 -12.22 9.76
N LEU A 245 28.42 -12.50 10.86
CA LEU A 245 28.28 -11.52 11.94
C LEU A 245 29.62 -11.13 12.56
N ILE A 246 30.43 -12.11 12.93
CA ILE A 246 31.70 -11.89 13.62
C ILE A 246 32.73 -11.24 12.69
N GLU A 247 32.82 -11.73 11.45
CA GLU A 247 33.87 -11.30 10.53
C GLU A 247 33.54 -10.00 9.82
N HIS A 248 32.26 -9.66 9.63
CA HIS A 248 31.87 -8.54 8.77
C HIS A 248 30.93 -7.54 9.46
N VAL A 249 29.82 -8.02 10.03
CA VAL A 249 28.77 -7.10 10.55
C VAL A 249 29.22 -6.37 11.82
N ILE A 250 29.70 -7.10 12.82
CA ILE A 250 30.17 -6.52 14.08
C ILE A 250 31.32 -5.55 13.83
N PRO A 251 32.38 -5.91 13.07
CA PRO A 251 33.43 -4.96 12.72
C PRO A 251 32.91 -3.69 12.04
N ALA A 252 31.97 -3.80 11.10
CA ALA A 252 31.40 -2.63 10.44
C ALA A 252 30.61 -1.74 11.40
N ILE A 253 29.86 -2.33 12.33
CA ILE A 253 29.15 -1.59 13.39
C ILE A 253 30.15 -0.91 14.32
N LEU A 254 31.22 -1.61 14.72
CA LEU A 254 32.26 -1.05 15.58
C LEU A 254 32.98 0.10 14.89
N ILE A 255 33.32 0.00 13.61
CA ILE A 255 33.91 1.11 12.85
C ILE A 255 32.95 2.32 12.87
N PHE A 256 31.66 2.09 12.62
CA PHE A 256 30.64 3.14 12.66
C PHE A 256 30.49 3.82 14.03
N VAL A 257 30.70 3.09 15.13
CA VAL A 257 30.51 3.61 16.50
C VAL A 257 31.80 4.15 17.12
N TYR A 258 32.95 3.52 16.87
CA TYR A 258 34.25 4.05 17.29
C TYR A 258 34.62 5.32 16.53
N SER A 259 34.13 5.54 15.31
CA SER A 259 34.25 6.85 14.66
C SER A 259 33.41 7.95 15.32
N LYS A 260 32.53 7.63 16.27
CA LYS A 260 31.54 8.56 16.85
C LYS A 260 31.57 8.70 18.38
N LEU A 261 32.58 8.15 19.06
CA LEU A 261 32.83 8.36 20.51
C LEU A 261 31.56 8.34 21.40
N VAL A 262 30.72 7.31 21.26
CA VAL A 262 29.66 7.01 22.25
C VAL A 262 29.81 5.56 22.70
N LYS A 263 30.18 5.37 23.97
CA LYS A 263 30.32 4.07 24.64
C LYS A 263 28.95 3.54 25.04
N THR A 264 28.27 2.80 24.17
CA THR A 264 27.10 2.00 24.58
C THR A 264 27.01 0.67 23.83
N VAL A 265 26.71 -0.39 24.58
CA VAL A 265 26.72 -1.81 24.19
C VAL A 265 25.49 -2.16 23.33
N PHE A 266 25.70 -2.93 22.25
CA PHE A 266 24.65 -3.34 21.32
C PHE A 266 23.83 -4.54 21.80
N LEU A 267 22.51 -4.44 21.71
CA LEU A 267 21.58 -5.56 21.80
C LEU A 267 21.15 -6.02 20.40
N PHE A 268 21.66 -7.18 19.98
CA PHE A 268 21.19 -7.88 18.78
C PHE A 268 19.77 -8.42 19.01
N ASN A 269 18.75 -7.76 18.46
CA ASN A 269 17.39 -8.28 18.48
C ASN A 269 17.20 -9.25 17.31
N PHE A 270 17.45 -10.54 17.58
CA PHE A 270 17.10 -11.63 16.68
C PHE A 270 15.59 -11.82 16.67
N CYS A 271 14.98 -11.58 15.51
CA CYS A 271 13.60 -12.01 15.23
C CYS A 271 13.61 -13.53 14.99
N THR A 272 13.82 -14.32 16.05
CA THR A 272 13.40 -15.72 16.25
C THR A 272 14.00 -16.21 17.58
N PHE A 273 13.13 -16.44 18.57
CA PHE A 273 13.44 -16.94 19.92
C PHE A 273 14.35 -16.05 20.79
N THR A 274 13.72 -15.20 21.59
CA THR A 274 14.34 -14.45 22.68
C THR A 274 14.50 -15.36 23.90
N THR A 275 15.75 -15.70 24.24
CA THR A 275 16.11 -16.12 25.61
C THR A 275 17.01 -15.02 26.17
N LYS A 276 16.57 -14.36 27.26
CA LYS A 276 17.41 -13.40 28.00
C LYS A 276 18.55 -14.18 28.65
N VAL A 277 19.79 -13.79 28.37
CA VAL A 277 20.94 -14.11 29.22
C VAL A 277 21.41 -12.78 29.78
N ASN A 278 21.18 -12.56 31.08
CA ASN A 278 21.85 -11.51 31.82
C ASN A 278 23.29 -11.96 32.04
N VAL A 279 24.26 -11.14 31.68
CA VAL A 279 25.62 -11.26 32.20
C VAL A 279 25.85 -10.04 33.07
N MET A 280 26.24 -10.34 34.31
CA MET A 280 26.61 -9.41 35.38
C MET A 280 27.85 -8.59 34.99
#